data_AF-A0A9E0TTC3-F1
#
_entry.id   AF-A0A9E0TTC3-F1
#
_cell.length_a   1.000
_cell.length_b   1.000
_cell.length_c   1.000
_cell.angle_alpha   90.00
_cell.angle_beta   90.00
_cell.angle_gamma   90.00
#
_symmetry.space_group_name_H-M   'P 1'
#
loop_
_entity.id
_entity.type
_entity.pdbx_description
1 polymer ?
#
loop_
_entity_poly.entity_id
_entity_poly.type
_entity_poly.pdbx_seq_one_letter_code
_entity_poly.pdbx_strand_id
1 'polypeptide(L)'
;MNLRDAQPHWPEVLTDWCVIRALAGSGWPEPLAPFPGAQAAFVSEVSAYLRFRALDLREAEAETRIIAAIEGIYRRSGGAAYLAAKDTLEATRGGYSIAFVGGSDRAASLAVELRHCEQRLDEFRRPVMAEARRAGRVAAENYWNAVAACRVPEGFFASVPADGAIAQMRARFDLWWMLFLRSLRSILRETNPSYCRLLQALPALREESTRPGQKFVLGALVQDWREANGERYGLLKDIHYPVLEQRSAAKFETVNAWFDRHAPGYKHDEGVRESAVRALYYGLERVLSAPDEVRWDS
;
A
#
# COMPACT_ATOMS: atom_id res chain seq x y z
N MET A 1 16.55 -25.16 -7.75
CA MET A 1 15.41 -24.28 -7.46
C MET A 1 15.44 -23.16 -8.50
N ASN A 2 14.51 -23.15 -9.47
CA ASN A 2 14.54 -22.20 -10.59
C ASN A 2 13.99 -20.86 -10.12
N LEU A 3 14.81 -19.81 -10.13
CA LEU A 3 14.41 -18.42 -9.83
C LEU A 3 13.45 -17.80 -10.86
N ARG A 4 13.01 -18.56 -11.88
CA ARG A 4 12.06 -18.15 -12.92
C ARG A 4 10.59 -18.27 -12.50
N ASP A 5 10.29 -18.87 -11.35
CA ASP A 5 8.91 -19.17 -10.93
C ASP A 5 8.38 -18.26 -9.81
N ALA A 6 9.21 -17.35 -9.28
CA ALA A 6 8.75 -16.37 -8.29
C ALA A 6 8.07 -15.20 -9.00
N GLN A 7 6.77 -15.05 -8.79
CA GLN A 7 6.02 -13.89 -9.28
C GLN A 7 6.65 -12.58 -8.78
N PRO A 8 6.74 -11.53 -9.61
CA PRO A 8 7.19 -10.22 -9.16
C PRO A 8 6.33 -9.71 -8.01
N HIS A 9 6.96 -9.08 -7.02
CA HIS A 9 6.23 -8.35 -6.00
C HIS A 9 5.70 -7.03 -6.60
N TRP A 10 4.49 -7.07 -7.19
CA TRP A 10 3.92 -5.95 -7.94
C TRP A 10 3.84 -4.61 -7.20
N PRO A 11 3.55 -4.53 -5.89
CA PRO A 11 3.61 -3.26 -5.15
C PRO A 11 4.99 -2.62 -5.22
N GLU A 12 6.06 -3.41 -5.12
CA GLU A 12 7.43 -2.93 -5.27
C GLU A 12 7.72 -2.46 -6.68
N VAL A 13 7.45 -3.31 -7.68
CA VAL A 13 7.69 -2.96 -9.09
C VAL A 13 6.99 -1.66 -9.49
N LEU A 14 5.71 -1.50 -9.14
CA LEU A 14 4.96 -0.31 -9.55
C LEU A 14 5.38 0.94 -8.79
N THR A 15 5.79 0.83 -7.53
CA THR A 15 6.30 1.98 -6.77
C THR A 15 7.69 2.39 -7.24
N ASP A 16 8.60 1.43 -7.45
CA ASP A 16 9.92 1.67 -8.05
C ASP A 16 9.80 2.34 -9.41
N TRP A 17 8.91 1.84 -10.27
CA TRP A 17 8.69 2.45 -11.57
C TRP A 17 8.25 3.92 -11.45
N CYS A 18 7.34 4.25 -10.51
CA CYS A 18 6.91 5.63 -10.31
C CYS A 18 8.06 6.53 -9.84
N VAL A 19 8.89 6.04 -8.92
CA VAL A 19 10.02 6.79 -8.36
C VAL A 19 11.14 6.96 -9.39
N ILE A 20 11.48 5.91 -10.14
CA ILE A 20 12.46 5.97 -11.24
C ILE A 20 12.04 7.00 -12.29
N ARG A 21 10.75 6.99 -12.68
CA ARG A 21 10.22 7.99 -13.61
C ARG A 21 10.24 9.39 -13.03
N ALA A 22 9.97 9.53 -11.73
CA ALA A 22 10.04 10.82 -11.05
C ALA A 22 11.47 11.37 -11.07
N LEU A 23 12.43 10.51 -10.75
CA LEU A 23 13.86 10.78 -10.74
C LEU A 23 14.39 11.17 -12.12
N ALA A 24 13.98 10.47 -13.17
CA ALA A 24 14.34 10.80 -14.55
C ALA A 24 13.86 12.21 -14.96
N GLY A 25 12.72 12.66 -14.42
CA GLY A 25 12.20 14.01 -14.67
C GLY A 25 12.85 15.11 -13.83
N SER A 26 13.41 14.79 -12.66
CA SER A 26 14.08 15.75 -11.77
C SER A 26 15.60 15.79 -11.89
N GLY A 27 16.20 14.79 -12.53
CA GLY A 27 17.64 14.54 -12.47
C GLY A 27 18.10 14.00 -11.12
N TRP A 28 19.40 13.82 -10.97
CA TRP A 28 20.06 13.45 -9.70
C TRP A 28 20.93 14.62 -9.22
N PRO A 29 20.96 14.96 -7.92
CA PRO A 29 21.80 16.04 -7.42
C PRO A 29 23.27 15.79 -7.74
N GLU A 30 23.93 16.76 -8.37
CA GLU A 30 25.35 16.66 -8.77
C GLU A 30 26.29 16.33 -7.60
N PRO A 31 26.14 16.90 -6.39
CA PRO A 31 26.99 16.53 -5.26
C PRO A 31 26.90 15.05 -4.87
N LEU A 32 25.82 14.36 -5.23
CA LEU A 32 25.63 12.93 -4.97
C LEU A 32 25.98 12.05 -6.18
N ALA A 33 26.32 12.61 -7.34
CA ALA A 33 26.68 11.85 -8.53
C ALA A 33 27.91 10.93 -8.35
N PRO A 34 28.93 11.28 -7.55
CA PRO A 34 30.10 10.42 -7.35
C PRO A 34 29.85 9.13 -6.55
N PHE A 35 28.70 8.97 -5.90
CA PHE A 35 28.44 7.84 -5.00
C PHE A 35 27.69 6.71 -5.74
N PRO A 36 28.36 5.60 -6.09
CA PRO A 36 27.74 4.52 -6.85
C PRO A 36 26.60 3.87 -6.05
N GLY A 37 25.51 3.51 -6.73
CA GLY A 37 24.36 2.87 -6.10
C GLY A 37 23.50 3.76 -5.20
N ALA A 38 23.93 5.00 -4.89
CA ALA A 38 23.15 5.92 -4.06
C ALA A 38 21.74 6.20 -4.64
N GLN A 39 21.64 6.31 -5.97
CA GLN A 39 20.34 6.43 -6.64
C GLN A 39 19.46 5.20 -6.41
N ALA A 40 20.01 3.98 -6.50
CA ALA A 40 19.25 2.75 -6.31
C ALA A 40 18.74 2.61 -4.86
N ALA A 41 19.58 2.97 -3.89
CA ALA A 41 19.19 3.05 -2.49
C ALA A 41 18.08 4.09 -2.26
N PHE A 42 18.23 5.30 -2.82
CA PHE A 42 17.23 6.35 -2.67
C PHE A 42 15.89 5.99 -3.30
N VAL A 43 15.90 5.42 -4.52
CA VAL A 43 14.71 4.90 -5.18
C VAL A 43 14.00 3.89 -4.28
N SER A 44 14.75 2.94 -3.72
CA SER A 44 14.18 1.89 -2.87
C SER A 44 13.58 2.44 -1.58
N GLU A 45 14.22 3.43 -0.95
CA GLU A 45 13.73 4.06 0.27
C GLU A 45 12.42 4.83 0.01
N VAL A 46 12.38 5.67 -1.04
CA VAL A 46 11.16 6.39 -1.41
C VAL A 46 10.05 5.42 -1.83
N SER A 47 10.37 4.38 -2.60
CA SER A 47 9.41 3.37 -3.00
C SER A 47 8.84 2.62 -1.80
N ALA A 48 9.67 2.22 -0.84
CA ALA A 48 9.21 1.60 0.40
C ALA A 48 8.26 2.52 1.17
N TYR A 49 8.60 3.81 1.28
CA TYR A 49 7.74 4.80 1.91
C TYR A 49 6.41 4.99 1.15
N LEU A 50 6.44 5.02 -0.17
CA LEU A 50 5.24 5.10 -1.01
C LEU A 50 4.36 3.85 -0.88
N ARG A 51 4.95 2.65 -0.85
CA ARG A 51 4.19 1.42 -0.59
C ARG A 51 3.47 1.52 0.74
N PHE A 52 4.20 1.83 1.81
CA PHE A 52 3.61 1.92 3.13
C PHE A 52 2.51 3.00 3.21
N ARG A 53 2.80 4.23 2.78
CA ARG A 53 1.90 5.38 2.99
C ARG A 53 0.81 5.53 1.94
N ALA A 54 1.08 5.19 0.69
CA ALA A 54 0.14 5.41 -0.42
C ALA A 54 -0.60 4.13 -0.86
N LEU A 55 -0.18 2.94 -0.37
CA LEU A 55 -0.92 1.70 -0.52
C LEU A 55 -1.41 1.20 0.84
N ASP A 56 -0.53 0.61 1.65
CA ASP A 56 -0.94 -0.19 2.81
C ASP A 56 -1.73 0.62 3.85
N LEU A 57 -1.23 1.80 4.22
CA LEU A 57 -1.92 2.69 5.16
C LEU A 57 -3.25 3.17 4.61
N ARG A 58 -3.33 3.45 3.29
CA ARG A 58 -4.58 3.91 2.69
C ARG A 58 -5.66 2.84 2.65
N GLU A 59 -5.26 1.60 2.42
CA GLU A 59 -6.16 0.45 2.48
C GLU A 59 -6.73 0.29 3.90
N ALA A 60 -5.88 0.41 4.92
CA ALA A 60 -6.32 0.37 6.32
C ALA A 60 -7.22 1.58 6.69
N GLU A 61 -6.90 2.77 6.21
CA GLU A 61 -7.74 3.96 6.39
C GLU A 61 -9.11 3.82 5.71
N ALA A 62 -9.16 3.27 4.49
CA ALA A 62 -10.41 2.98 3.78
C ALA A 62 -11.27 2.01 4.59
N GLU A 63 -10.68 0.88 5.02
CA GLU A 63 -11.35 -0.13 5.83
C GLU A 63 -11.90 0.45 7.13
N THR A 64 -11.11 1.27 7.82
CA THR A 64 -11.54 1.96 9.04
C THR A 64 -12.76 2.84 8.79
N ARG A 65 -12.79 3.60 7.69
CA ARG A 65 -13.93 4.46 7.33
C ARG A 65 -15.17 3.66 6.95
N ILE A 66 -15.00 2.56 6.23
CA ILE A 66 -16.09 1.64 5.85
C ILE A 66 -16.73 1.05 7.12
N ILE A 67 -15.90 0.50 8.01
CA ILE A 67 -16.35 -0.09 9.28
C ILE A 67 -17.07 0.97 10.12
N ALA A 68 -16.50 2.18 10.25
CA ALA A 68 -17.12 3.27 11.01
C ALA A 68 -18.48 3.70 10.43
N ALA A 69 -18.63 3.74 9.11
CA ALA A 69 -19.89 4.08 8.45
C ALA A 69 -20.97 3.01 8.68
N ILE A 70 -20.60 1.74 8.51
CA ILE A 70 -21.46 0.57 8.77
C ILE A 70 -21.90 0.56 10.24
N GLU A 71 -20.93 0.69 11.16
CA GLU A 71 -21.18 0.71 12.60
C GLU A 71 -22.08 1.89 13.01
N GLY A 72 -21.94 3.04 12.35
CA GLY A 72 -22.83 4.18 12.55
C GLY A 72 -24.28 3.87 12.23
N ILE A 73 -24.56 3.03 11.22
CA ILE A 73 -25.92 2.60 10.87
C ILE A 73 -26.47 1.66 11.94
N TYR A 74 -25.69 0.66 12.35
CA TYR A 74 -26.12 -0.27 13.40
C TYR A 74 -26.39 0.44 14.73
N ARG A 75 -25.52 1.39 15.11
CA ARG A 75 -25.72 2.21 16.31
C ARG A 75 -26.98 3.07 16.24
N ARG A 76 -27.27 3.67 15.09
CA ARG A 76 -28.50 4.48 14.91
C ARG A 76 -29.76 3.62 14.98
N SER A 77 -29.73 2.43 14.37
CA SER A 77 -30.90 1.54 14.31
C SER A 77 -31.16 0.81 15.63
N GLY A 78 -30.12 0.31 16.29
CA GLY A 78 -30.25 -0.51 17.50
C GLY A 78 -30.00 0.25 18.81
N GLY A 79 -29.55 1.51 18.74
CA GLY A 79 -29.38 2.40 19.89
C GLY A 79 -28.53 1.79 21.01
N ALA A 80 -28.95 2.04 22.25
CA ALA A 80 -28.28 1.53 23.44
C ALA A 80 -28.27 -0.01 23.54
N ALA A 81 -29.30 -0.68 23.01
CA ALA A 81 -29.39 -2.14 23.06
C ALA A 81 -28.33 -2.81 22.16
N TYR A 82 -28.09 -2.24 20.98
CA TYR A 82 -26.99 -2.68 20.11
C TYR A 82 -25.61 -2.48 20.76
N LEU A 83 -25.39 -1.32 21.38
CA LEU A 83 -24.13 -1.03 22.07
C LEU A 83 -23.90 -2.01 23.23
N ALA A 84 -24.91 -2.25 24.07
CA ALA A 84 -24.82 -3.22 25.15
C ALA A 84 -24.55 -4.65 24.64
N ALA A 85 -25.18 -5.04 23.53
CA ALA A 85 -24.94 -6.33 22.90
C ALA A 85 -23.50 -6.46 22.36
N LYS A 86 -22.97 -5.37 21.80
CA LYS A 86 -21.58 -5.28 21.32
C LYS A 86 -20.57 -5.35 22.45
N ASP A 87 -20.76 -4.56 23.51
CA ASP A 87 -19.87 -4.55 24.68
C ASP A 87 -19.82 -5.93 25.35
N THR A 88 -20.98 -6.61 25.43
CA THR A 88 -21.05 -8.00 25.90
C THR A 88 -20.21 -8.92 25.03
N LEU A 89 -20.36 -8.86 23.69
CA LEU A 89 -19.57 -9.69 22.78
C LEU A 89 -18.06 -9.45 22.95
N GLU A 90 -17.64 -8.20 23.03
CA GLU A 90 -16.23 -7.84 23.20
C GLU A 90 -15.66 -8.35 24.52
N ALA A 91 -16.42 -8.23 25.62
CA ALA A 91 -16.04 -8.77 26.93
C ALA A 91 -15.93 -10.30 26.91
N THR A 92 -16.92 -11.00 26.34
CA THR A 92 -16.92 -12.47 26.22
C THR A 92 -15.78 -12.94 25.32
N ARG A 93 -15.44 -12.20 24.24
CA ARG A 93 -14.31 -12.50 23.37
C ARG A 93 -12.97 -12.35 24.08
N GLY A 94 -12.79 -11.27 24.85
CA GLY A 94 -11.60 -11.09 25.67
C GLY A 94 -11.43 -12.22 26.70
N GLY A 95 -12.53 -12.59 27.39
CA GLY A 95 -12.55 -13.72 28.31
C GLY A 95 -12.21 -15.06 27.64
N TYR A 96 -12.77 -15.31 26.45
CA TYR A 96 -12.48 -16.52 25.67
C TYR A 96 -11.02 -16.61 25.28
N SER A 97 -10.42 -15.54 24.74
CA SER A 97 -9.01 -15.52 24.35
C SER A 97 -8.08 -15.86 25.51
N ILE A 98 -8.34 -15.29 26.70
CA ILE A 98 -7.57 -15.58 27.91
C ILE A 98 -7.74 -17.05 28.32
N ALA A 99 -8.98 -17.55 28.37
CA ALA A 99 -9.29 -18.93 28.78
C ALA A 99 -8.71 -19.97 27.81
N PHE A 100 -8.75 -19.68 26.51
CA PHE A 100 -8.24 -20.55 25.45
C PHE A 100 -6.71 -20.66 25.51
N VAL A 101 -6.01 -19.53 25.60
CA VAL A 101 -4.54 -19.52 25.73
C VAL A 101 -4.09 -20.18 27.04
N GLY A 102 -4.87 -19.99 28.11
CA GLY A 102 -4.62 -20.61 29.41
C GLY A 102 -5.01 -22.10 29.52
N GLY A 103 -5.54 -22.72 28.46
CA GLY A 103 -5.95 -24.14 28.47
C GLY A 103 -7.08 -24.45 29.46
N SER A 104 -7.95 -23.47 29.74
CA SER A 104 -9.03 -23.61 30.71
C SER A 104 -10.26 -24.30 30.12
N ASP A 105 -10.88 -25.22 30.89
CA ASP A 105 -12.17 -25.84 30.55
C ASP A 105 -13.30 -24.80 30.33
N ARG A 106 -13.15 -23.59 30.88
CA ARG A 106 -14.08 -22.48 30.66
C ARG A 106 -14.12 -22.00 29.21
N ALA A 107 -13.10 -22.30 28.40
CA ALA A 107 -13.06 -21.92 26.99
C ALA A 107 -14.23 -22.52 26.20
N ALA A 108 -14.64 -23.75 26.49
CA ALA A 108 -15.76 -24.40 25.81
C ALA A 108 -17.10 -23.70 26.09
N SER A 109 -17.34 -23.31 27.34
CA SER A 109 -18.54 -22.56 27.75
C SER A 109 -18.55 -21.15 27.13
N LEU A 110 -17.41 -20.44 27.16
CA LEU A 110 -17.27 -19.12 26.54
C LEU A 110 -17.43 -19.16 25.01
N ALA A 111 -17.03 -20.24 24.35
CA ALA A 111 -17.25 -20.43 22.92
C ALA A 111 -18.75 -20.55 22.58
N VAL A 112 -19.57 -21.18 23.44
CA VAL A 112 -21.02 -21.23 23.28
C VAL A 112 -21.63 -19.84 23.48
N GLU A 113 -21.21 -19.14 24.53
CA GLU A 113 -21.67 -17.79 24.84
C GLU A 113 -21.32 -16.79 23.73
N LEU A 114 -20.13 -16.91 23.13
CA LEU A 114 -19.73 -16.13 21.96
C LEU A 114 -20.71 -16.30 20.80
N ARG A 115 -21.09 -17.54 20.47
CA ARG A 115 -22.07 -17.81 19.40
C ARG A 115 -23.42 -17.15 19.68
N HIS A 116 -23.88 -17.18 20.93
CA HIS A 116 -25.12 -16.49 21.31
C HIS A 116 -25.01 -14.97 21.22
N CYS A 117 -23.88 -14.39 21.64
CA CYS A 117 -23.64 -12.95 21.52
C CYS A 117 -23.58 -12.51 20.05
N GLU A 118 -22.97 -13.31 19.18
CA GLU A 118 -22.92 -13.06 17.73
C GLU A 118 -24.32 -13.13 17.11
N GLN A 119 -25.11 -14.16 17.43
CA GLN A 119 -26.50 -14.27 16.98
C GLN A 119 -27.34 -13.06 17.38
N ARG A 120 -27.22 -12.61 18.64
CA ARG A 120 -27.94 -11.44 19.15
C ARG A 120 -27.55 -10.16 18.43
N LEU A 121 -26.27 -9.98 18.09
CA LEU A 121 -25.82 -8.85 17.28
C LEU A 121 -26.36 -8.91 15.85
N ASP A 122 -26.43 -10.10 15.26
CA ASP A 122 -26.98 -10.29 13.93
C ASP A 122 -28.47 -9.95 13.85
N GLU A 123 -29.24 -10.14 14.92
CA GLU A 123 -30.64 -9.70 15.01
C GLU A 123 -30.78 -8.18 14.83
N PHE A 124 -29.85 -7.38 15.37
CA PHE A 124 -29.82 -5.93 15.15
C PHE A 124 -29.32 -5.56 13.75
N ARG A 125 -28.39 -6.34 13.18
CA ARG A 125 -27.75 -6.03 11.90
C ARG A 125 -28.60 -6.38 10.69
N ARG A 126 -29.29 -7.53 10.71
CA ARG A 126 -30.06 -8.06 9.57
C ARG A 126 -31.06 -7.06 9.00
N PRO A 127 -31.90 -6.37 9.80
CA PRO A 127 -32.92 -5.47 9.27
C PRO A 127 -32.35 -4.30 8.47
N VAL A 128 -31.16 -3.82 8.85
CA VAL A 128 -30.50 -2.65 8.24
C VAL A 128 -29.27 -3.00 7.41
N MET A 129 -29.02 -4.28 7.15
CA MET A 129 -27.78 -4.73 6.50
C MET A 129 -27.58 -4.11 5.11
N ALA A 130 -28.65 -3.96 4.32
CA ALA A 130 -28.58 -3.34 3.00
C ALA A 130 -28.20 -1.85 3.07
N GLU A 131 -28.75 -1.12 4.04
CA GLU A 131 -28.44 0.28 4.30
C GLU A 131 -27.01 0.44 4.82
N ALA A 132 -26.60 -0.42 5.76
CA ALA A 132 -25.26 -0.44 6.32
C ALA A 132 -24.21 -0.69 5.23
N ARG A 133 -24.42 -1.69 4.38
CA ARG A 133 -23.56 -1.95 3.21
C ARG A 133 -23.48 -0.74 2.30
N ARG A 134 -24.62 -0.11 1.97
CA ARG A 134 -24.64 1.11 1.15
C ARG A 134 -23.83 2.25 1.79
N ALA A 135 -23.95 2.46 3.09
CA ALA A 135 -23.17 3.47 3.81
C ALA A 135 -21.66 3.19 3.74
N GLY A 136 -21.26 1.92 3.88
CA GLY A 136 -19.88 1.47 3.67
C GLY A 136 -19.36 1.84 2.27
N ARG A 137 -20.13 1.53 1.22
CA ARG A 137 -19.76 1.87 -0.18
C ARG A 137 -19.56 3.36 -0.39
N VAL A 138 -20.50 4.17 0.10
CA VAL A 138 -20.43 5.63 -0.02
C VAL A 138 -19.21 6.17 0.74
N ALA A 139 -18.89 5.63 1.92
CA ALA A 139 -17.70 6.01 2.66
C ALA A 139 -16.40 5.66 1.92
N ALA A 140 -16.33 4.46 1.33
CA ALA A 140 -15.20 4.05 0.49
C ALA A 140 -15.04 4.95 -0.73
N GLU A 141 -16.12 5.21 -1.46
CA GLU A 141 -16.14 6.07 -2.65
C GLU A 141 -15.66 7.48 -2.32
N ASN A 142 -16.21 8.09 -1.27
CA ASN A 142 -15.79 9.42 -0.82
C ASN A 142 -14.30 9.48 -0.46
N TYR A 143 -13.80 8.45 0.24
CA TYR A 143 -12.39 8.38 0.60
C TYR A 143 -11.49 8.26 -0.62
N TRP A 144 -11.78 7.31 -1.51
CA TRP A 144 -10.94 7.08 -2.70
C TRP A 144 -11.03 8.22 -3.70
N ASN A 145 -12.16 8.92 -3.80
CA ASN A 145 -12.27 10.16 -4.58
C ASN A 145 -11.36 11.26 -4.02
N ALA A 146 -11.31 11.44 -2.70
CA ALA A 146 -10.40 12.39 -2.07
C ALA A 146 -8.92 12.00 -2.29
N VAL A 147 -8.59 10.70 -2.17
CA VAL A 147 -7.24 10.19 -2.46
C VAL A 147 -6.86 10.39 -3.93
N ALA A 148 -7.77 10.13 -4.87
CA ALA A 148 -7.53 10.28 -6.29
C ALA A 148 -7.26 11.74 -6.68
N ALA A 149 -7.94 12.70 -6.04
CA ALA A 149 -7.69 14.13 -6.23
C ALA A 149 -6.27 14.54 -5.82
N CYS A 150 -5.72 13.92 -4.77
CA CYS A 150 -4.36 14.23 -4.30
C CYS A 150 -3.65 13.01 -3.69
N ARG A 151 -3.01 12.19 -4.54
CA ARG A 151 -2.31 10.98 -4.08
C ARG A 151 -1.05 11.25 -3.26
N VAL A 152 -0.42 12.40 -3.42
CA VAL A 152 0.73 12.81 -2.61
C VAL A 152 0.44 14.24 -2.14
N PRO A 153 -0.34 14.41 -1.06
CA PRO A 153 -0.68 15.71 -0.51
C PRO A 153 0.55 16.46 0.00
N GLU A 154 0.35 17.71 0.37
CA GLU A 154 1.33 18.45 1.17
C GLU A 154 1.55 17.73 2.51
N GLY A 155 2.79 17.72 3.00
CA GLY A 155 3.15 16.99 4.21
C GLY A 155 3.15 15.46 4.07
N PHE A 156 2.98 14.89 2.86
CA PHE A 156 3.00 13.43 2.69
C PHE A 156 4.27 12.77 3.27
N PHE A 157 5.42 13.43 3.10
CA PHE A 157 6.72 13.03 3.65
C PHE A 157 7.07 13.72 4.98
N ALA A 158 6.10 14.30 5.71
CA ALA A 158 6.39 14.97 6.97
C ALA A 158 6.75 14.00 8.10
N SER A 159 6.28 12.74 8.00
CA SER A 159 6.51 11.70 9.01
C SER A 159 7.72 10.81 8.71
N VAL A 160 8.58 11.16 7.75
CA VAL A 160 9.82 10.39 7.53
C VAL A 160 10.78 10.58 8.71
N PRO A 161 11.59 9.57 9.08
CA PRO A 161 12.63 9.72 10.09
C PRO A 161 13.57 10.88 9.71
N ALA A 162 13.92 11.72 10.69
CA ALA A 162 14.71 12.93 10.46
C ALA A 162 16.14 12.62 9.97
N ASP A 163 16.66 11.48 10.39
CA ASP A 163 17.94 10.91 9.98
C ASP A 163 17.87 10.10 8.68
N GLY A 164 16.67 9.86 8.12
CA GLY A 164 16.50 9.12 6.87
C GLY A 164 16.89 9.91 5.62
N ALA A 165 17.27 9.22 4.54
CA ALA A 165 17.70 9.86 3.30
C ALA A 165 16.64 10.78 2.71
N ILE A 166 15.34 10.44 2.82
CA ILE A 166 14.26 11.33 2.35
C ILE A 166 14.28 12.69 3.08
N ALA A 167 14.43 12.69 4.41
CA ALA A 167 14.48 13.93 5.19
C ALA A 167 15.72 14.76 4.85
N GLN A 168 16.88 14.09 4.77
CA GLN A 168 18.15 14.74 4.44
C GLN A 168 18.16 15.33 3.02
N MET A 169 17.65 14.58 2.03
CA MET A 169 17.51 15.06 0.65
C MET A 169 16.61 16.29 0.57
N ARG A 170 15.47 16.27 1.26
CA ARG A 170 14.55 17.41 1.35
C ARG A 170 15.20 18.63 2.01
N ALA A 171 16.02 18.42 3.03
CA ALA A 171 16.66 19.51 3.75
C ALA A 171 17.81 20.17 2.97
N ARG A 172 18.58 19.36 2.21
CA ARG A 172 19.81 19.84 1.55
C ARG A 172 19.63 20.23 0.08
N PHE A 173 18.62 19.67 -0.60
CA PHE A 173 18.37 19.90 -2.02
C PHE A 173 16.93 20.36 -2.26
N ASP A 174 16.58 21.56 -1.77
CA ASP A 174 15.22 22.11 -1.80
C ASP A 174 14.62 22.20 -3.21
N LEU A 175 15.35 22.79 -4.17
CA LEU A 175 14.90 22.95 -5.56
C LEU A 175 14.71 21.59 -6.24
N TRP A 176 15.68 20.69 -6.06
CA TRP A 176 15.61 19.34 -6.61
C TRP A 176 14.43 18.58 -6.00
N TRP A 177 14.22 18.67 -4.69
CA TRP A 177 13.11 18.01 -4.00
C TRP A 177 11.76 18.51 -4.51
N MET A 178 11.61 19.81 -4.75
CA MET A 178 10.41 20.39 -5.36
C MET A 178 10.14 19.80 -6.77
N LEU A 179 11.17 19.69 -7.60
CA LEU A 179 11.06 19.10 -8.94
C LEU A 179 10.72 17.61 -8.89
N PHE A 180 11.41 16.85 -8.03
CA PHE A 180 11.15 15.43 -7.80
C PHE A 180 9.70 15.20 -7.34
N LEU A 181 9.23 15.95 -6.35
CA LEU A 181 7.85 15.84 -5.85
C LEU A 181 6.82 16.20 -6.91
N ARG A 182 7.07 17.25 -7.72
CA ARG A 182 6.19 17.61 -8.83
C ARG A 182 6.09 16.48 -9.85
N SER A 183 7.23 15.91 -10.24
CA SER A 183 7.30 14.78 -11.18
C SER A 183 6.55 13.56 -10.64
N LEU A 184 6.82 13.18 -9.39
CA LEU A 184 6.17 12.06 -8.71
C LEU A 184 4.65 12.24 -8.62
N ARG A 185 4.18 13.45 -8.27
CA ARG A 185 2.75 13.78 -8.25
C ARG A 185 2.10 13.64 -9.63
N SER A 186 2.78 14.06 -10.69
CA SER A 186 2.28 13.91 -12.06
C SER A 186 2.11 12.44 -12.43
N ILE A 187 3.13 11.62 -12.16
CA ILE A 187 3.11 10.18 -12.48
C ILE A 187 2.01 9.46 -11.70
N LEU A 188 1.84 9.78 -10.41
CA LEU A 188 0.81 9.17 -9.56
C LEU A 188 -0.61 9.68 -9.85
N ARG A 189 -0.79 10.80 -10.56
CA ARG A 189 -2.12 11.18 -11.06
C ARG A 189 -2.57 10.26 -12.20
N GLU A 190 -1.64 9.88 -13.07
CA GLU A 190 -1.92 9.04 -14.24
C GLU A 190 -1.89 7.54 -13.94
N THR A 191 -1.30 7.16 -12.81
CA THR A 191 -1.17 5.76 -12.39
C THR A 191 -1.86 5.49 -11.06
N ASN A 192 -2.56 4.37 -10.95
CA ASN A 192 -3.10 3.89 -9.68
C ASN A 192 -2.25 2.71 -9.18
N PRO A 193 -1.36 2.91 -8.20
CA PRO A 193 -0.53 1.83 -7.68
C PRO A 193 -1.35 0.65 -7.15
N SER A 194 -2.59 0.87 -6.67
CA SER A 194 -3.45 -0.18 -6.11
C SER A 194 -3.80 -1.29 -7.11
N TYR A 195 -3.62 -1.07 -8.42
CA TYR A 195 -3.75 -2.16 -9.41
C TYR A 195 -2.71 -3.28 -9.20
N CYS A 196 -1.65 -3.05 -8.42
CA CYS A 196 -0.76 -4.11 -7.96
C CYS A 196 -1.52 -5.26 -7.27
N ARG A 197 -2.61 -4.97 -6.56
CA ARG A 197 -3.42 -5.98 -5.86
C ARG A 197 -4.12 -6.93 -6.82
N LEU A 198 -4.63 -6.40 -7.94
CA LEU A 198 -5.19 -7.25 -9.00
C LEU A 198 -4.09 -8.12 -9.62
N LEU A 199 -2.93 -7.55 -9.93
CA LEU A 199 -1.80 -8.30 -10.49
C LEU A 199 -1.32 -9.43 -9.55
N GLN A 200 -1.34 -9.19 -8.24
CA GLN A 200 -1.06 -10.21 -7.21
C GLN A 200 -2.13 -11.31 -7.15
N ALA A 201 -3.39 -10.99 -7.44
CA ALA A 201 -4.50 -11.94 -7.41
C ALA A 201 -4.66 -12.77 -8.69
N LEU A 202 -4.25 -12.24 -9.85
CA LEU A 202 -4.38 -12.88 -11.16
C LEU A 202 -3.93 -14.36 -11.23
N PRO A 203 -2.84 -14.80 -10.58
CA PRO A 203 -2.40 -16.19 -10.65
C PRO A 203 -3.41 -17.14 -10.01
N ALA A 204 -3.94 -16.78 -8.84
CA ALA A 204 -4.97 -17.57 -8.15
C ALA A 204 -6.28 -17.59 -8.96
N LEU A 205 -6.67 -16.46 -9.55
CA LEU A 205 -7.85 -16.36 -10.41
C LEU A 205 -7.70 -17.23 -11.68
N ARG A 206 -6.48 -17.32 -12.24
CA ARG A 206 -6.17 -18.22 -13.37
C ARG A 206 -6.33 -19.67 -12.97
N GLU A 207 -5.70 -20.05 -11.87
CA GLU A 207 -5.81 -21.41 -11.35
C GLU A 207 -7.28 -21.80 -11.17
N GLU A 208 -8.06 -20.94 -10.53
CA GLU A 208 -9.50 -21.13 -10.32
C GLU A 208 -10.28 -21.28 -11.65
N SER A 209 -9.99 -20.43 -12.64
CA SER A 209 -10.63 -20.51 -13.97
C SER A 209 -10.36 -21.82 -14.72
N THR A 210 -9.28 -22.53 -14.36
CA THR A 210 -8.87 -23.79 -15.00
C THR A 210 -9.28 -25.04 -14.22
N ARG A 211 -9.95 -24.89 -13.07
CA ARG A 211 -10.35 -26.05 -12.23
C ARG A 211 -11.42 -26.91 -12.93
N PRO A 212 -11.32 -28.25 -12.85
CA PRO A 212 -12.35 -29.13 -13.39
C PRO A 212 -13.74 -28.81 -12.84
N GLY A 213 -14.73 -28.69 -13.74
CA GLY A 213 -16.12 -28.40 -13.36
C GLY A 213 -16.45 -26.91 -13.16
N GLN A 214 -15.47 -26.00 -13.28
CA GLN A 214 -15.75 -24.57 -13.27
C GLN A 214 -16.41 -24.08 -14.56
N LYS A 215 -17.35 -23.14 -14.41
CA LYS A 215 -18.10 -22.53 -15.53
C LYS A 215 -17.68 -21.09 -15.82
N PHE A 216 -16.98 -20.44 -14.90
CA PHE A 216 -16.59 -19.05 -15.04
C PHE A 216 -15.28 -18.92 -15.83
N VAL A 217 -15.32 -18.12 -16.89
CA VAL A 217 -14.12 -17.69 -17.62
C VAL A 217 -13.32 -16.70 -16.76
N LEU A 218 -12.00 -16.65 -16.94
CA LEU A 218 -11.10 -15.77 -16.16
C LEU A 218 -11.57 -14.30 -16.09
N GLY A 219 -12.12 -13.78 -17.19
CA GLY A 219 -12.66 -12.42 -17.22
C GLY A 219 -13.79 -12.18 -16.20
N ALA A 220 -14.66 -13.16 -15.98
CA ALA A 220 -15.73 -13.08 -15.00
C ALA A 220 -15.17 -13.11 -13.56
N LEU A 221 -14.23 -14.02 -13.28
CA LEU A 221 -13.57 -14.09 -11.97
C LEU A 221 -12.81 -12.80 -11.63
N VAL A 222 -12.16 -12.18 -12.63
CA VAL A 222 -11.51 -10.87 -12.45
C VAL A 222 -12.53 -9.78 -12.14
N GLN A 223 -13.69 -9.78 -12.80
CA GLN A 223 -14.75 -8.81 -12.53
C GLN A 223 -15.31 -8.98 -11.12
N ASP A 224 -15.64 -10.21 -10.73
CA ASP A 224 -16.14 -10.54 -9.38
C ASP A 224 -15.12 -10.14 -8.30
N TRP A 225 -13.83 -10.42 -8.54
CA TRP A 225 -12.76 -10.01 -7.63
C TRP A 225 -12.68 -8.48 -7.50
N ARG A 226 -12.80 -7.74 -8.61
CA ARG A 226 -12.78 -6.27 -8.59
C ARG A 226 -13.98 -5.71 -7.83
N GLU A 227 -15.17 -6.27 -8.01
CA GLU A 227 -16.37 -5.85 -7.29
C GLU A 227 -16.23 -6.12 -5.79
N ALA A 228 -15.71 -7.28 -5.41
CA ALA A 228 -15.49 -7.65 -4.00
C ALA A 228 -14.40 -6.81 -3.31
N ASN A 229 -13.43 -6.27 -4.06
CA ASN A 229 -12.27 -5.58 -3.49
C ASN A 229 -12.19 -4.09 -3.83
N GLY A 230 -13.12 -3.56 -4.63
CA GLY A 230 -13.09 -2.18 -5.13
C GLY A 230 -13.12 -1.15 -4.01
N GLU A 231 -13.96 -1.38 -3.00
CA GLU A 231 -14.08 -0.52 -1.81
C GLU A 231 -12.78 -0.50 -0.97
N ARG A 232 -12.11 -1.65 -0.87
CA ARG A 232 -10.88 -1.80 -0.08
C ARG A 232 -9.67 -1.16 -0.75
N TYR A 233 -9.54 -1.27 -2.07
CA TYR A 233 -8.33 -0.86 -2.78
C TYR A 233 -8.47 0.42 -3.62
N GLY A 234 -9.68 0.96 -3.76
CA GLY A 234 -9.91 2.16 -4.58
C GLY A 234 -9.57 1.92 -6.06
N LEU A 235 -9.98 0.76 -6.58
CA LEU A 235 -9.73 0.38 -7.97
C LEU A 235 -10.53 1.34 -8.88
N LEU A 236 -9.83 2.14 -9.69
CA LEU A 236 -10.46 3.03 -10.67
C LEU A 236 -11.00 2.23 -11.87
N LYS A 237 -11.90 2.84 -12.66
CA LYS A 237 -12.64 2.26 -13.78
C LYS A 237 -11.80 1.41 -14.76
N ASP A 238 -12.44 0.37 -15.30
CA ASP A 238 -12.37 -0.26 -16.63
C ASP A 238 -11.03 -0.37 -17.38
N ILE A 239 -9.89 -0.49 -16.70
CA ILE A 239 -8.72 -1.07 -17.36
C ILE A 239 -8.97 -2.57 -17.53
N HIS A 240 -8.94 -3.03 -18.78
CA HIS A 240 -8.96 -4.46 -19.11
C HIS A 240 -7.69 -5.12 -18.55
N TYR A 241 -7.86 -6.19 -17.77
CA TYR A 241 -6.74 -6.84 -17.07
C TYR A 241 -5.59 -7.31 -18.00
N PRO A 242 -5.80 -7.73 -19.27
CA PRO A 242 -4.69 -8.07 -20.15
C PRO A 242 -3.81 -6.85 -20.47
N VAL A 243 -4.44 -5.69 -20.67
CA VAL A 243 -3.72 -4.43 -20.91
C VAL A 243 -2.94 -4.01 -19.67
N LEU A 244 -3.53 -4.18 -18.48
CA LEU A 244 -2.85 -3.92 -17.21
C LEU A 244 -1.60 -4.81 -17.05
N GLU A 245 -1.73 -6.11 -17.31
CA GLU A 245 -0.65 -7.07 -17.18
C GLU A 245 0.47 -6.80 -18.17
N GLN A 246 0.16 -6.60 -19.45
CA GLN A 246 1.15 -6.26 -20.48
C GLN A 246 1.92 -5.00 -20.11
N ARG A 247 1.22 -3.93 -19.72
CA ARG A 247 1.86 -2.67 -19.30
C ARG A 247 2.73 -2.88 -18.06
N SER A 248 2.32 -3.74 -17.13
CA SER A 248 3.06 -3.97 -15.89
C SER A 248 4.29 -4.85 -16.12
N ALA A 249 4.23 -5.82 -17.04
CA ALA A 249 5.40 -6.58 -17.47
C ALA A 249 6.48 -5.67 -18.08
N ALA A 250 6.09 -4.75 -18.97
CA ALA A 250 7.04 -3.76 -19.53
C ALA A 250 7.65 -2.85 -18.44
N LYS A 251 6.87 -2.48 -17.41
CA LYS A 251 7.38 -1.76 -16.25
C LYS A 251 8.38 -2.60 -15.46
N PHE A 252 8.10 -3.88 -15.24
CA PHE A 252 9.00 -4.79 -14.54
C PHE A 252 10.36 -4.90 -15.23
N GLU A 253 10.38 -5.10 -16.55
CA GLU A 253 11.61 -5.12 -17.34
C GLU A 253 12.37 -3.80 -17.24
N THR A 254 11.66 -2.67 -17.33
CA THR A 254 12.27 -1.34 -17.20
C THR A 254 12.89 -1.12 -15.83
N VAL A 255 12.21 -1.54 -14.76
CA VAL A 255 12.69 -1.43 -13.37
C VAL A 255 13.96 -2.26 -13.20
N ASN A 256 13.95 -3.52 -13.61
CA ASN A 256 15.12 -4.40 -13.49
C ASN A 256 16.32 -3.84 -14.27
N ALA A 257 16.12 -3.46 -15.54
CA ALA A 257 17.18 -2.87 -16.35
C ALA A 257 17.73 -1.56 -15.76
N TRP A 258 16.88 -0.77 -15.09
CA TRP A 258 17.32 0.43 -14.39
C TRP A 258 18.20 0.08 -13.19
N PHE A 259 17.77 -0.85 -12.33
CA PHE A 259 18.57 -1.27 -11.19
C PHE A 259 19.90 -1.92 -11.62
N ASP A 260 19.88 -2.79 -12.63
CA ASP A 260 21.08 -3.44 -13.15
C ASP A 260 22.11 -2.42 -13.68
N ARG A 261 21.65 -1.28 -14.19
CA ARG A 261 22.53 -0.19 -14.63
C ARG A 261 23.12 0.63 -13.49
N HIS A 262 22.34 0.90 -12.43
CA HIS A 262 22.74 1.84 -11.38
C HIS A 262 23.39 1.16 -10.17
N ALA A 263 23.06 -0.11 -9.92
CA ALA A 263 23.63 -0.95 -8.88
C ALA A 263 23.47 -2.43 -9.29
N PRO A 264 24.39 -2.98 -10.11
CA PRO A 264 24.32 -4.37 -10.56
C PRO A 264 24.20 -5.34 -9.40
N GLY A 265 23.18 -6.20 -9.41
CA GLY A 265 22.92 -7.17 -8.33
C GLY A 265 22.05 -6.64 -7.19
N TYR A 266 21.66 -5.36 -7.17
CA TYR A 266 20.89 -4.74 -6.08
C TYR A 266 19.57 -5.48 -5.75
N LYS A 267 18.89 -6.03 -6.76
CA LYS A 267 17.63 -6.77 -6.55
C LYS A 267 17.83 -8.15 -5.91
N HIS A 268 19.04 -8.73 -5.96
CA HIS A 268 19.26 -10.13 -5.62
C HIS A 268 20.36 -10.36 -4.56
N ASP A 269 21.20 -9.36 -4.32
CA ASP A 269 22.34 -9.43 -3.41
C ASP A 269 22.19 -8.40 -2.27
N GLU A 270 22.07 -8.90 -1.03
CA GLU A 270 21.95 -8.05 0.17
C GLU A 270 23.22 -7.22 0.39
N GLY A 271 24.40 -7.75 0.12
CA GLY A 271 25.67 -7.01 0.26
C GLY A 271 25.75 -5.82 -0.71
N VAL A 272 25.21 -5.97 -1.91
CA VAL A 272 25.08 -4.85 -2.86
C VAL A 272 24.09 -3.81 -2.36
N ARG A 273 22.94 -4.24 -1.80
CA ARG A 273 21.97 -3.30 -1.19
C ARG A 273 22.57 -2.52 -0.04
N GLU A 274 23.21 -3.20 0.91
CA GLU A 274 23.86 -2.56 2.05
C GLU A 274 24.94 -1.57 1.59
N SER A 275 25.74 -1.95 0.60
CA SER A 275 26.79 -1.07 0.06
C SER A 275 26.21 0.19 -0.59
N ALA A 276 25.13 0.06 -1.36
CA ALA A 276 24.43 1.17 -1.98
C ALA A 276 23.76 2.09 -0.94
N VAL A 277 23.16 1.52 0.11
CA VAL A 277 22.62 2.29 1.25
C VAL A 277 23.75 3.06 1.94
N ARG A 278 24.85 2.40 2.28
CA ARG A 278 26.02 3.08 2.88
C ARG A 278 26.54 4.20 1.98
N ALA A 279 26.61 3.99 0.67
CA ALA A 279 27.03 5.02 -0.29
C ALA A 279 26.10 6.24 -0.29
N LEU A 280 24.78 6.04 -0.21
CA LEU A 280 23.81 7.13 -0.09
C LEU A 280 24.02 7.93 1.19
N TYR A 281 24.03 7.27 2.35
CA TYR A 281 24.17 7.95 3.64
C TYR A 281 25.53 8.62 3.79
N TYR A 282 26.61 7.97 3.36
CA TYR A 282 27.94 8.58 3.32
C TYR A 282 27.99 9.80 2.40
N GLY A 283 27.36 9.73 1.23
CA GLY A 283 27.27 10.86 0.31
C GLY A 283 26.51 12.03 0.91
N LEU A 284 25.37 11.77 1.54
CA LEU A 284 24.61 12.80 2.24
C LEU A 284 25.40 13.42 3.38
N GLU A 285 26.06 12.62 4.22
CA GLU A 285 26.92 13.11 5.30
C GLU A 285 28.03 14.02 4.78
N ARG A 286 28.68 13.66 3.67
CA ARG A 286 29.71 14.51 3.05
C ARG A 286 29.16 15.84 2.56
N VAL A 287 27.97 15.85 1.97
CA VAL A 287 27.33 17.07 1.47
C VAL A 287 26.81 17.95 2.62
N LEU A 288 26.41 17.34 3.75
CA LEU A 288 26.01 18.04 4.97
C LEU A 288 27.21 18.61 5.74
N SER A 289 28.37 17.94 5.68
CA SER A 289 29.59 18.35 6.37
C SER A 289 30.45 19.32 5.58
N ALA A 290 30.17 19.52 4.28
CA ALA A 290 30.84 20.52 3.48
C ALA A 290 30.44 21.92 4.01
N PRO A 291 31.40 22.77 4.45
CA PRO A 291 31.09 24.15 4.80
C PRO A 291 30.44 24.81 3.57
N ASP A 292 29.38 25.60 3.77
CA ASP A 292 28.75 26.40 2.72
C ASP A 292 29.78 27.42 2.19
N GLU A 293 30.68 26.99 1.31
CA GLU A 293 31.38 27.89 0.40
C GLU A 293 30.34 28.35 -0.62
N VAL A 294 29.64 29.41 -0.23
CA VAL A 294 28.89 30.24 -1.14
C VAL A 294 29.89 30.87 -2.12
N ARG A 295 30.18 30.17 -3.22
CA ARG A 295 30.80 30.79 -4.39
C ARG A 295 29.73 31.59 -5.13
N TRP A 296 29.58 32.85 -4.74
CA TRP A 296 29.16 33.87 -5.70
C TRP A 296 30.39 34.21 -6.54
N ASP A 297 30.58 33.50 -7.65
CA ASP A 297 31.50 33.98 -8.67
C ASP A 297 30.83 35.15 -9.40
N SER A 298 31.52 36.29 -9.34
CA SER A 298 31.22 37.64 -9.82
C SER A 298 30.98 37.77 -11.32
#